data_AF-A0A428LYW1-F1
#
_entry.id   AF-A0A428LYW1-F1
#
_cell.length_a   1.000
_cell.length_b   1.000
_cell.length_c   1.000
_cell.angle_alpha   90.00
_cell.angle_beta   90.00
_cell.angle_gamma   90.00
#
_symmetry.space_group_name_H-M   'P 1'
#
loop_
_entity.id
_entity.type
_entity.pdbx_description
1 polymer ?
#
loop_
_entity_poly.entity_id
_entity_poly.type
_entity_poly.pdbx_seq_one_letter_code
_entity_poly.pdbx_strand_id
1 'polypeptide(L)'
;MTANKSMTGEQLDELMTVAVNMQLDSEKAGDRSVAMFAYAVQVAVLELKNVRDENAVLTEANTLLKNAIPRPTGHGSVMNKSIGRIQRSSNKKIVDKLILRDRL
;
A
#
# COMPACT_ATOMS: atom_id res chain seq x y z
N MET A 1 -3.35 -15.69 -10.73
CA MET A 1 -4.12 -14.57 -11.30
C MET A 1 -3.14 -13.63 -11.97
N THR A 2 -3.19 -13.52 -13.29
CA THR A 2 -2.53 -12.42 -14.00
C THR A 2 -3.32 -11.16 -13.65
N ALA A 3 -2.71 -10.24 -12.90
CA ALA A 3 -3.31 -8.93 -12.69
C ALA A 3 -3.21 -8.17 -14.02
N ASN A 4 -4.34 -8.02 -14.72
CA ASN A 4 -4.39 -7.15 -15.89
C ASN A 4 -4.04 -5.73 -15.46
N LYS A 5 -3.26 -5.02 -16.28
CA LYS A 5 -2.90 -3.63 -16.02
C LYS A 5 -4.19 -2.79 -15.92
N SER A 6 -4.32 -2.00 -14.86
CA SER A 6 -5.47 -1.10 -14.71
C SER A 6 -5.44 0.00 -15.76
N MET A 7 -6.61 0.35 -16.30
CA MET A 7 -6.75 1.47 -17.23
C MET A 7 -6.46 2.80 -16.53
N THR A 8 -5.84 3.75 -17.25
CA THR A 8 -5.66 5.13 -16.77
C THR A 8 -6.98 5.89 -16.76
N GLY A 9 -7.05 7.01 -16.03
CA GLY A 9 -8.23 7.89 -16.08
C GLY A 9 -8.54 8.37 -17.49
N GLU A 10 -7.50 8.79 -18.22
CA GLU A 10 -7.59 9.21 -19.63
C GLU A 10 -8.11 8.08 -20.53
N GLN A 11 -7.62 6.84 -20.35
CA GLN A 11 -8.12 5.69 -21.10
C GLN A 11 -9.60 5.39 -20.82
N LEU A 12 -10.05 5.64 -19.59
CA LEU A 12 -11.47 5.52 -19.22
C LEU A 12 -12.30 6.68 -19.79
N ASP A 13 -11.75 7.89 -19.92
CA ASP A 13 -12.41 9.02 -20.59
C ASP A 13 -12.56 8.79 -22.10
N GLU A 14 -11.53 8.27 -22.75
CA GLU A 14 -11.58 7.87 -24.15
C GLU A 14 -12.62 6.76 -24.36
N LEU A 15 -12.61 5.72 -23.51
CA LEU A 15 -13.58 4.63 -23.61
C LEU A 15 -15.01 5.12 -23.39
N MET A 16 -15.24 6.04 -22.44
CA MET A 16 -16.55 6.68 -22.25
C MET A 16 -17.00 7.40 -23.52
N THR A 17 -16.10 8.18 -24.13
CA THR A 17 -16.40 8.95 -25.35
C THR A 17 -16.79 8.03 -26.50
N VAL A 18 -16.03 6.95 -26.71
CA VAL A 18 -16.34 5.93 -27.72
C VAL A 18 -17.68 5.26 -27.43
N ALA A 19 -17.94 4.87 -26.18
CA ALA A 19 -19.17 4.20 -25.80
C ALA A 19 -20.42 5.09 -25.97
N VAL A 20 -20.32 6.39 -25.66
CA VAL A 20 -21.42 7.35 -25.89
C VAL A 20 -21.71 7.49 -27.38
N ASN A 21 -20.69 7.71 -28.20
CA ASN A 21 -20.88 7.84 -29.64
C ASN A 21 -21.44 6.56 -30.26
N MET A 22 -20.91 5.40 -29.85
CA MET A 22 -21.40 4.09 -30.28
C MET A 22 -22.86 3.86 -29.91
N GLN A 23 -23.29 4.27 -28.71
CA GLN A 23 -24.70 4.19 -28.33
C GLN A 23 -25.57 5.05 -29.25
N LEU A 24 -25.21 6.34 -29.40
CA LEU A 24 -25.98 7.29 -30.19
C LEU A 24 -26.11 6.87 -31.66
N ASP A 25 -25.02 6.36 -32.25
CA ASP A 25 -25.02 5.90 -33.64
C ASP A 25 -25.84 4.60 -33.79
N SER A 26 -25.77 3.71 -32.81
CA SER A 26 -26.56 2.47 -32.81
C SER A 26 -28.05 2.74 -32.63
N GLU A 27 -28.43 3.70 -31.79
CA GLU A 27 -29.82 4.13 -31.62
C GLU A 27 -30.40 4.70 -32.92
N LYS A 28 -29.63 5.54 -33.64
CA LYS A 28 -30.02 6.05 -34.96
C LYS A 28 -30.16 4.93 -36.00
N ALA A 29 -29.29 3.92 -35.94
CA ALA A 29 -29.32 2.77 -36.83
C ALA A 29 -30.41 1.74 -36.47
N GLY A 30 -31.07 1.88 -35.32
CA GLY A 30 -32.04 0.91 -34.80
C GLY A 30 -31.42 -0.36 -34.23
N ASP A 31 -30.10 -0.41 -34.01
CA ASP A 31 -29.42 -1.54 -33.38
C ASP A 31 -29.48 -1.43 -31.85
N ARG A 32 -30.61 -1.91 -31.32
CA ARG A 32 -30.87 -1.88 -29.87
C ARG A 32 -29.85 -2.69 -29.07
N SER A 33 -29.31 -3.77 -29.63
CA SER A 33 -28.39 -4.65 -28.91
C SER A 33 -27.05 -3.95 -28.65
N VAL A 34 -26.54 -3.26 -29.67
CA VAL A 34 -25.29 -2.50 -29.59
C VAL A 34 -25.47 -1.26 -28.73
N ALA A 35 -26.62 -0.57 -28.82
CA ALA A 35 -26.94 0.56 -27.94
C ALA A 35 -26.93 0.16 -26.46
N MET A 36 -27.54 -0.97 -26.11
CA MET A 36 -27.55 -1.46 -24.72
C MET A 36 -26.16 -1.90 -24.25
N PHE A 37 -25.38 -2.55 -25.11
CA PHE A 37 -24.00 -2.91 -24.78
C PHE A 37 -23.16 -1.66 -24.52
N ALA A 38 -23.24 -0.67 -25.40
CA ALA A 38 -22.53 0.60 -25.25
C ALA A 38 -22.92 1.33 -23.96
N TYR A 39 -24.22 1.32 -23.60
CA TYR A 39 -24.68 1.83 -22.31
C TYR A 39 -24.08 1.07 -21.11
N ALA A 40 -24.05 -0.27 -21.16
CA ALA A 40 -23.44 -1.07 -20.11
C ALA A 40 -21.94 -0.77 -19.94
N VAL A 41 -21.22 -0.53 -21.05
CA VAL A 41 -19.82 -0.08 -21.02
C VAL A 41 -19.70 1.27 -20.33
N GLN A 42 -20.59 2.23 -20.60
CA GLN A 42 -20.57 3.54 -19.93
C GLN A 42 -20.73 3.38 -18.41
N VAL A 43 -21.67 2.55 -17.95
CA VAL A 43 -21.87 2.28 -16.52
C VAL A 43 -20.61 1.67 -15.90
N ALA A 44 -20.04 0.64 -16.53
CA ALA A 44 -18.81 0.02 -16.05
C ALA A 44 -17.63 1.01 -15.97
N VAL A 45 -17.52 1.94 -16.91
CA VAL A 45 -16.49 2.99 -16.89
C VAL A 45 -16.67 3.93 -15.69
N LEU A 46 -17.91 4.33 -15.36
CA LEU A 46 -18.18 5.16 -14.19
C LEU A 46 -17.79 4.44 -12.89
N GLU A 47 -18.14 3.16 -12.76
CA GLU A 47 -17.77 2.35 -11.61
C GLU A 47 -16.25 2.21 -11.46
N LEU A 48 -15.54 1.97 -12.57
CA LEU A 48 -14.07 1.88 -12.56
C LEU A 48 -13.39 3.20 -12.17
N LYS A 49 -13.94 4.34 -12.60
CA LYS A 49 -13.46 5.66 -12.17
C LYS A 49 -13.64 5.86 -10.68
N ASN A 50 -14.82 5.54 -10.15
CA ASN A 50 -15.09 5.64 -8.72
C ASN A 50 -14.13 4.77 -7.89
N VAL A 51 -13.90 3.52 -8.29
CA VAL A 51 -12.93 2.62 -7.63
C VAL A 51 -11.50 3.19 -7.67
N ARG A 52 -11.14 3.88 -8.76
CA ARG A 52 -9.82 4.52 -8.89
C ARG A 52 -9.67 5.69 -7.92
N ASP A 53 -10.70 6.52 -7.80
CA ASP A 53 -10.71 7.67 -6.89
C ASP A 53 -10.66 7.21 -5.42
N GLU A 54 -11.45 6.19 -5.06
CA GLU A 54 -11.40 5.55 -3.75
C GLU A 54 -10.00 4.99 -3.43
N ASN A 55 -9.37 4.32 -4.40
CA ASN A 55 -8.01 3.79 -4.25
C ASN A 55 -6.96 4.90 -4.09
N ALA A 56 -7.13 6.04 -4.77
CA ALA A 56 -6.25 7.19 -4.62
C ALA A 56 -6.34 7.76 -3.19
N VAL A 57 -7.55 7.95 -2.67
CA VAL A 57 -7.80 8.39 -1.28
C VAL A 57 -7.21 7.40 -0.28
N LEU A 58 -7.42 6.09 -0.47
CA LEU A 58 -6.85 5.06 0.40
C LEU A 58 -5.32 5.05 0.36
N THR A 59 -4.73 5.30 -0.80
CA THR A 59 -3.26 5.36 -0.94
C THR A 59 -2.70 6.57 -0.19
N GLU A 60 -3.34 7.73 -0.31
CA GLU A 60 -2.96 8.94 0.42
C GLU A 60 -3.13 8.77 1.94
N ALA A 61 -4.25 8.21 2.40
CA ALA A 61 -4.44 7.93 3.83
C ALA A 61 -3.35 6.99 4.38
N ASN A 62 -2.99 5.96 3.61
CA ASN A 62 -1.94 5.02 4.00
C ASN A 62 -0.54 5.65 4.03
N THR A 63 -0.23 6.59 3.13
CA THR A 63 1.06 7.30 3.18
C THR A 63 1.14 8.24 4.38
N LEU A 64 0.04 8.94 4.70
CA LEU A 64 -0.05 9.78 5.89
C LEU A 64 0.12 8.97 7.18
N LEU A 65 -0.58 7.82 7.30
CA LEU A 65 -0.44 6.94 8.47
C LEU A 65 0.99 6.41 8.64
N LYS A 66 1.64 5.99 7.55
CA LYS A 66 3.05 5.54 7.59
C LYS A 66 4.01 6.63 8.04
N ASN A 67 3.73 7.89 7.74
CA ASN A 67 4.54 9.03 8.16
C ASN A 67 4.25 9.47 9.60
N ALA A 68 3.00 9.33 10.05
CA ALA A 68 2.57 9.70 11.40
C ALA A 68 3.08 8.72 12.48
N ILE A 69 3.34 7.46 12.12
CA ILE A 69 3.98 6.52 13.03
C ILE A 69 5.49 6.80 13.04
N PRO A 70 6.06 7.36 14.12
CA PRO A 70 7.50 7.50 14.20
C PRO A 70 8.11 6.11 14.07
N ARG A 71 9.05 5.93 13.14
CA ARG A 71 9.86 4.71 13.09
C ARG A 71 10.35 4.44 14.51
N PRO A 72 10.33 3.18 15.00
CA PRO A 72 10.90 2.88 16.30
C PRO A 72 12.33 3.43 16.28
N THR A 73 12.51 4.57 16.94
CA THR A 73 13.80 5.22 17.04
C THR A 73 14.68 4.18 17.72
N GLY A 74 15.87 3.93 17.18
CA GLY A 74 16.75 2.81 17.54
C GLY A 74 17.22 2.77 19.01
N HIS A 75 16.55 3.47 19.93
CA HIS A 75 16.68 3.40 21.38
C HIS A 75 16.64 1.95 21.91
N GLY A 76 15.92 1.04 21.25
CA GLY A 76 15.95 -0.39 21.60
C GLY A 76 17.33 -1.05 21.40
N SER A 77 18.11 -0.62 20.40
CA SER A 77 19.44 -1.16 20.10
C SER A 77 20.50 -0.64 21.08
N VAL A 78 20.39 0.62 21.50
CA VAL A 78 21.32 1.23 22.47
C VAL A 78 21.10 0.66 23.86
N MET A 79 19.84 0.46 24.27
CA MET A 79 19.50 -0.11 25.58
C MET A 79 19.99 -1.57 25.71
N ASN A 80 19.82 -2.39 24.67
CA ASN A 80 20.30 -3.78 24.66
C ASN A 80 21.85 -3.86 24.72
N LYS A 81 22.56 -3.03 23.96
CA LYS A 81 24.04 -2.95 24.03
C LYS A 81 24.56 -2.51 25.40
N SER A 82 23.85 -1.63 26.09
CA SER A 82 24.20 -1.17 27.43
C SER A 82 23.99 -2.27 28.47
N ILE A 83 22.86 -2.97 28.43
CA ILE A 83 22.57 -4.11 29.31
C ILE A 83 23.62 -5.22 29.13
N GLY A 84 23.97 -5.56 27.88
CA GLY A 84 24.99 -6.57 27.60
C GLY A 84 26.41 -6.17 28.02
N ARG A 85 26.73 -4.87 28.13
CA ARG A 85 28.02 -4.39 28.68
C ARG A 85 28.04 -4.47 30.20
N ILE A 86 26.93 -4.14 30.86
CA ILE A 86 26.79 -4.22 32.33
C ILE A 86 26.90 -5.68 32.79
N GLN A 87 26.23 -6.62 32.14
CA GLN A 87 26.32 -8.04 32.53
C GLN A 87 27.75 -8.59 32.41
N ARG A 88 28.46 -8.24 31.33
CA ARG A 88 29.84 -8.69 31.10
C ARG A 88 30.81 -8.13 32.15
N SER A 89 30.66 -6.86 32.54
CA SER A 89 31.51 -6.25 33.56
C SER A 89 31.26 -6.84 34.94
N SER A 90 30.00 -7.12 35.29
CA SER A 90 29.63 -7.80 36.54
C SER A 90 30.20 -9.22 36.59
N ASN A 91 30.05 -10.00 35.51
CA ASN A 91 30.58 -11.36 35.45
C ASN A 91 32.12 -11.37 35.58
N LYS A 92 32.82 -10.45 34.92
CA LYS A 92 34.28 -10.33 35.02
C LYS A 92 34.72 -10.06 36.47
N LYS A 93 34.06 -9.12 37.17
CA LYS A 93 34.37 -8.82 38.57
C LYS A 93 34.19 -10.02 39.50
N ILE A 94 33.18 -10.85 39.24
CA ILE A 94 32.92 -12.07 40.03
C ILE A 94 34.03 -13.09 39.81
N VAL A 95 34.42 -13.32 38.55
CA VAL A 95 35.50 -14.26 38.19
C VAL A 95 36.83 -13.82 38.79
N ASP A 96 37.19 -12.54 38.66
CA ASP A 96 38.44 -12.02 39.23
C ASP A 96 38.48 -12.19 40.76
N LYS A 97 37.33 -12.00 41.44
CA LYS A 97 37.21 -12.19 42.89
C LYS A 97 37.28 -13.67 43.31
N LEU A 98 36.80 -14.59 42.47
CA LEU A 98 36.90 -16.02 42.71
C LEU A 98 38.35 -16.49 42.56
N ILE A 99 39.03 -16.08 41.49
CA ILE A 99 40.45 -16.38 41.26
C ILE A 99 41.33 -15.85 42.40
N LEU A 100 41.04 -14.66 42.93
CA LEU A 100 41.80 -14.11 44.07
C LEU A 100 41.60 -14.92 45.36
N ARG A 101 40.43 -15.54 45.56
CA ARG A 101 40.16 -16.39 46.72
C ARG A 101 40.88 -17.73 46.64
N ASP A 102 41.04 -18.29 45.44
CA ASP A 102 41.73 -19.57 45.25
C ASP A 102 43.27 -19.44 45.33
N ARG A 103 43.81 -18.22 45.48
CA ARG A 103 45.26 -17.93 45.60
C ARG A 103 45.72 -17.54 47.01
N LEU A 104 44.81 -17.54 48.00
CA LEU A 104 45.10 -17.29 49.42
C LEU A 104 44.96 -18.60 50.20
#